data_AF-A0AAN7CIJ2-F1
#
_entry.id   AF-A0AAN7CIJ2-F1
#
_cell.length_a   1.000
_cell.length_b   1.000
_cell.length_c   1.000
_cell.angle_alpha   90.00
_cell.angle_beta   90.00
_cell.angle_gamma   90.00
#
_symmetry.space_group_name_H-M   'P 1'
#
loop_
_entity.id
_entity.type
_entity.pdbx_description
1 polymer ?
#
loop_
_entity_poly.entity_id
_entity_poly.type
_entity_poly.pdbx_seq_one_letter_code
_entity_poly.pdbx_strand_id
1 'polypeptide(L)'
;MRFFIREDAAAASAHVANYIVDRINHFAPTPAHPFVLGLPTGSTPLGVYKVLVEKYKAGEVSFENVVTFNMDEYIGIPRDHPESYHSFMWKHFFSHVNIHPSNVHILDGNAPNLEAECVEYEAKIKAAGGIDLFLAGMGEDGHIAFNEPGSSLASRTRVKTLAYGTILANSRFFDNDMDKVPKMALTVGVQTVLEAREVVVMALGARKALALQRCVEQGVNHMWTLSALQLHPHSMIVCDEDATLELQVKTVKYFKDIEQVARAQGFEQILPSKVRTGPATVPTTIVTDEFPAPTIHSPQPTTSRLLRATPATEYPVRSRSPSPEPNFAPRHLRVNSDAEYTVSSRSASPDLVPDRMAERMEDPALLRRLTPNPEQQQLHQQPLHNSVPRTSITA
;
A
#
# COMPACT_ATOMS: atom_id res chain seq x y z
N MET A 1 4.60 10.61 12.63
CA MET A 1 3.39 9.92 12.10
C MET A 1 2.25 10.08 13.10
N ARG A 2 1.04 10.37 12.63
CA ARG A 2 -0.21 10.25 13.40
C ARG A 2 -0.87 8.92 13.11
N PHE A 3 -1.48 8.30 14.11
CA PHE A 3 -2.11 6.99 13.97
C PHE A 3 -3.42 6.99 14.75
N PHE A 4 -4.53 6.78 14.06
CA PHE A 4 -5.88 6.86 14.61
C PHE A 4 -6.58 5.52 14.46
N ILE A 5 -7.03 4.98 15.59
CA ILE A 5 -7.77 3.73 15.66
C ILE A 5 -9.23 4.06 15.91
N ARG A 6 -10.12 3.53 15.08
CA ARG A 6 -11.57 3.68 15.21
C ARG A 6 -12.20 2.30 15.38
N GLU A 7 -13.39 2.29 15.97
CA GLU A 7 -14.10 1.07 16.33
C GLU A 7 -14.38 0.20 15.10
N ASP A 8 -14.75 0.83 13.98
CA ASP A 8 -15.09 0.15 12.74
C ASP A 8 -14.72 0.96 11.49
N ALA A 9 -14.94 0.33 10.33
CA ALA A 9 -14.70 0.92 9.01
C ALA A 9 -15.53 2.20 8.75
N ALA A 10 -16.73 2.31 9.30
CA ALA A 10 -17.60 3.48 9.11
C ALA A 10 -17.07 4.68 9.90
N ALA A 11 -16.69 4.47 11.16
CA ALA A 11 -16.07 5.48 12.01
C ALA A 11 -14.72 5.94 11.47
N ALA A 12 -13.90 5.02 10.95
CA ALA A 12 -12.66 5.36 10.24
C ALA A 12 -12.91 6.22 9.00
N SER A 13 -13.90 5.85 8.18
CA SER A 13 -14.29 6.60 6.99
C SER A 13 -14.81 8.00 7.31
N ALA A 14 -15.68 8.11 8.32
CA ALA A 14 -16.22 9.39 8.77
C ALA A 14 -15.12 10.31 9.31
N HIS A 15 -14.16 9.75 10.07
CA HIS A 15 -13.02 10.50 10.58
C HIS A 15 -12.17 11.10 9.45
N VAL A 16 -11.84 10.31 8.44
CA VAL A 16 -11.06 10.77 7.28
C VAL A 16 -11.84 11.80 6.44
N ALA A 17 -13.14 11.57 6.22
CA ALA A 17 -13.97 12.51 5.46
C ALA A 17 -14.08 13.87 6.17
N ASN A 18 -14.33 13.87 7.48
CA ASN A 18 -14.34 15.10 8.28
C ASN A 18 -12.98 15.81 8.22
N TYR A 19 -11.88 15.04 8.31
CA TYR A 19 -10.54 15.61 8.17
C TYR A 19 -10.36 16.31 6.82
N ILE A 20 -10.75 15.68 5.72
CA ILE A 20 -10.65 16.28 4.37
C ILE A 20 -11.51 17.55 4.27
N VAL A 21 -12.75 17.53 4.79
CA VAL A 21 -13.62 18.71 4.84
C VAL A 21 -12.96 19.85 5.61
N ASP A 22 -12.43 19.57 6.80
CA ASP A 22 -11.73 20.55 7.62
C ASP A 22 -10.51 21.12 6.88
N ARG A 23 -9.77 20.27 6.16
CA ARG A 23 -8.61 20.72 5.38
C ARG A 23 -8.97 21.63 4.22
N ILE A 24 -10.02 21.30 3.48
CA ILE A 24 -10.51 22.14 2.38
C ILE A 24 -11.02 23.48 2.95
N ASN A 25 -11.86 23.44 3.98
CA ASN A 25 -12.47 24.64 4.55
C ASN A 25 -11.43 25.58 5.19
N HIS A 26 -10.46 25.04 5.92
CA HIS A 26 -9.38 25.85 6.50
C HIS A 26 -8.41 26.40 5.46
N PHE A 27 -8.21 25.69 4.34
CA PHE A 27 -7.40 26.19 3.24
C PHE A 27 -8.10 27.32 2.48
N ALA A 28 -9.45 27.31 2.47
CA ALA A 28 -10.29 28.30 1.81
C ALA A 28 -9.93 28.51 0.33
N PRO A 29 -10.07 27.45 -0.51
CA PRO A 29 -9.57 27.48 -1.88
C PRO A 29 -10.31 28.49 -2.76
N THR A 30 -9.55 29.11 -3.65
CA THR A 30 -10.03 30.08 -4.64
C THR A 30 -9.62 29.65 -6.04
N PRO A 31 -10.20 30.22 -7.12
CA PRO A 31 -9.78 29.88 -8.48
C PRO A 31 -8.28 30.11 -8.75
N ALA A 32 -7.66 31.10 -8.09
CA ALA A 32 -6.24 31.40 -8.22
C ALA A 32 -5.34 30.55 -7.31
N HIS A 33 -5.92 29.91 -6.30
CA HIS A 33 -5.22 29.11 -5.31
C HIS A 33 -6.11 27.92 -4.91
N PRO A 34 -6.21 26.90 -5.77
CA PRO A 34 -7.05 25.74 -5.53
C PRO A 34 -6.45 24.81 -4.47
N PHE A 35 -7.29 23.96 -3.88
CA PHE A 35 -6.81 22.88 -3.01
C PHE A 35 -6.56 21.62 -3.83
N VAL A 36 -5.34 21.08 -3.78
CA VAL A 36 -4.92 19.93 -4.60
C VAL A 36 -5.01 18.64 -3.79
N LEU A 37 -5.87 17.72 -4.23
CA LEU A 37 -6.23 16.48 -3.52
C LEU A 37 -5.84 15.23 -4.31
N GLY A 38 -4.95 14.42 -3.75
CA GLY A 38 -4.64 13.08 -4.26
C GLY A 38 -5.71 12.07 -3.82
N LEU A 39 -6.22 11.23 -4.73
CA LEU A 39 -7.36 10.34 -4.46
C LEU A 39 -7.09 8.88 -4.85
N PRO A 40 -7.53 7.90 -4.04
CA PRO A 40 -7.40 6.49 -4.36
C PRO A 40 -8.71 5.90 -4.91
N THR A 41 -8.63 4.69 -5.47
CA THR A 41 -9.80 3.86 -5.79
C THR A 41 -9.90 2.64 -4.86
N GLY A 42 -10.80 1.70 -5.18
CA GLY A 42 -10.99 0.47 -4.43
C GLY A 42 -12.06 0.57 -3.35
N SER A 43 -12.27 -0.53 -2.61
CA SER A 43 -13.38 -0.63 -1.65
C SER A 43 -13.19 0.23 -0.40
N THR A 44 -11.94 0.43 0.04
CA THR A 44 -11.61 1.18 1.27
C THR A 44 -12.10 2.64 1.24
N PRO A 45 -11.85 3.46 0.19
CA PRO A 45 -12.28 4.86 0.19
C PRO A 45 -13.78 5.07 -0.08
N LEU A 46 -14.56 4.04 -0.42
CA LEU A 46 -16.00 4.21 -0.72
C LEU A 46 -16.78 4.84 0.44
N GLY A 47 -16.45 4.47 1.68
CA GLY A 47 -17.05 5.07 2.87
C GLY A 47 -16.75 6.56 2.98
N VAL A 48 -15.51 6.96 2.66
CA VAL A 48 -15.09 8.37 2.66
C VAL A 48 -15.85 9.14 1.59
N TYR A 49 -15.92 8.63 0.35
CA TYR A 49 -16.63 9.31 -0.73
C TYR A 49 -18.11 9.51 -0.42
N LYS A 50 -18.76 8.50 0.18
CA LYS A 50 -20.15 8.63 0.60
C LYS A 50 -20.35 9.78 1.59
N VAL A 51 -19.51 9.85 2.62
CA VAL A 51 -19.58 10.93 3.63
C VAL A 51 -19.24 12.29 3.03
N LEU A 52 -18.25 12.39 2.13
CA LEU A 52 -17.92 13.65 1.44
C LEU A 52 -19.10 14.16 0.59
N VAL A 53 -19.80 13.26 -0.11
CA VAL A 53 -21.00 13.61 -0.87
C VAL A 53 -22.13 14.08 0.04
N GLU A 54 -22.34 13.41 1.18
CA GLU A 54 -23.33 13.84 2.19
C GLU A 54 -23.00 15.24 2.74
N LYS A 55 -21.73 15.49 3.07
CA LYS A 55 -21.23 16.79 3.55
C LYS A 55 -21.38 17.90 2.51
N TYR A 56 -21.10 17.61 1.25
CA TYR A 56 -21.35 18.55 0.15
C TYR A 56 -22.84 18.88 0.02
N LYS A 57 -23.72 17.86 0.01
CA LYS A 57 -25.17 18.06 -0.07
C LYS A 57 -25.75 18.82 1.13
N ALA A 58 -25.11 18.72 2.29
CA ALA A 58 -25.44 19.50 3.48
C ALA A 58 -24.89 20.94 3.47
N GLY A 59 -24.11 21.33 2.46
CA GLY A 59 -23.50 22.66 2.34
C GLY A 59 -22.28 22.87 3.25
N GLU A 60 -21.68 21.79 3.77
CA GLU A 60 -20.55 21.86 4.71
C GLU A 60 -19.19 21.98 3.99
N VAL A 61 -19.11 21.69 2.70
CA VAL A 61 -17.89 21.76 1.89
C VAL A 61 -18.23 22.05 0.42
N SER A 62 -17.32 22.72 -0.31
CA SER A 62 -17.41 22.92 -1.77
C SER A 62 -16.18 22.34 -2.45
N PHE A 63 -16.38 21.70 -3.61
CA PHE A 63 -15.32 21.14 -4.45
C PHE A 63 -15.06 21.97 -5.72
N GLU A 64 -15.68 23.15 -5.84
CA GLU A 64 -15.55 24.04 -7.01
C GLU A 64 -14.09 24.42 -7.30
N ASN A 65 -13.33 24.76 -6.25
CA ASN A 65 -11.92 25.14 -6.32
C ASN A 65 -10.98 24.01 -5.84
N VAL A 66 -11.41 22.75 -5.98
CA VAL A 66 -10.58 21.58 -5.70
C VAL A 66 -10.07 21.00 -7.01
N VAL A 67 -8.78 20.66 -7.06
CA VAL A 67 -8.12 19.96 -8.16
C VAL A 67 -7.73 18.57 -7.67
N THR A 68 -8.07 17.53 -8.43
CA THR A 68 -7.84 16.14 -8.02
C THR A 68 -6.86 15.42 -8.92
N PHE A 69 -6.04 14.56 -8.32
CA PHE A 69 -5.14 13.64 -9.01
C PHE A 69 -5.36 12.23 -8.48
N ASN A 70 -5.80 11.31 -9.33
CA ASN A 70 -5.91 9.91 -8.98
C ASN A 70 -4.54 9.20 -9.01
N MET A 71 -4.42 8.12 -8.22
CA MET A 71 -3.17 7.35 -8.10
C MET A 71 -2.81 6.56 -9.36
N ASP A 72 -3.79 6.04 -10.08
CA ASP A 72 -3.57 5.00 -11.08
C ASP A 72 -4.74 4.86 -12.06
N GLU A 73 -4.49 4.15 -13.17
CA GLU A 73 -5.49 3.65 -14.12
C GLU A 73 -4.93 2.41 -14.84
N TYR A 74 -5.79 1.46 -15.20
CA TYR A 74 -5.38 0.28 -15.96
C TYR A 74 -5.01 0.64 -17.40
N ILE A 75 -3.99 -0.04 -17.94
CA ILE A 75 -3.60 0.11 -19.35
C ILE A 75 -4.51 -0.74 -20.24
N GLY A 76 -5.00 -0.14 -21.33
CA GLY A 76 -5.78 -0.83 -22.36
C GLY A 76 -7.24 -1.12 -22.00
N ILE A 77 -7.73 -0.65 -20.85
CA ILE A 77 -9.15 -0.72 -20.51
C ILE A 77 -9.90 0.47 -21.12
N PRO A 78 -11.07 0.29 -21.77
CA PRO A 78 -11.86 1.43 -22.23
C PRO A 78 -12.19 2.38 -21.07
N ARG A 79 -12.11 3.69 -21.31
CA ARG A 79 -12.33 4.73 -20.28
C ARG A 79 -13.74 4.70 -19.69
N ASP A 80 -14.72 4.23 -20.45
CA ASP A 80 -16.13 4.08 -20.07
C ASP A 80 -16.44 2.66 -19.55
N HIS A 81 -15.46 1.75 -19.53
CA HIS A 81 -15.63 0.43 -18.94
C HIS A 81 -16.05 0.57 -17.46
N PRO A 82 -17.03 -0.21 -16.95
CA PRO A 82 -17.53 -0.08 -15.59
C PRO A 82 -16.45 -0.19 -14.50
N GLU A 83 -15.44 -1.02 -14.75
CA GLU A 83 -14.32 -1.28 -13.84
C GLU A 83 -13.07 -0.43 -14.11
N SER A 84 -13.11 0.52 -15.04
CA SER A 84 -12.05 1.54 -15.16
C SER A 84 -12.05 2.44 -13.92
N TYR A 85 -10.89 2.94 -13.53
CA TYR A 85 -10.80 3.87 -12.41
C TYR A 85 -11.42 5.22 -12.74
N HIS A 86 -11.44 5.58 -14.02
CA HIS A 86 -12.27 6.67 -14.52
C HIS A 86 -13.76 6.48 -14.17
N SER A 87 -14.39 5.38 -14.61
CA SER A 87 -15.78 5.07 -14.28
C SER A 87 -16.04 4.98 -12.78
N PHE A 88 -15.13 4.35 -12.02
CA PHE A 88 -15.22 4.26 -10.57
C PHE A 88 -15.37 5.65 -9.92
N MET A 89 -14.47 6.59 -10.26
CA MET A 89 -14.46 7.91 -9.64
C MET A 89 -15.69 8.75 -10.02
N TRP A 90 -16.13 8.68 -11.28
CA TRP A 90 -17.35 9.38 -11.70
C TRP A 90 -18.60 8.80 -11.06
N LYS A 91 -18.68 7.46 -10.94
CA LYS A 91 -19.82 6.77 -10.32
C LYS A 91 -19.93 7.07 -8.83
N HIS A 92 -18.81 7.07 -8.11
CA HIS A 92 -18.82 7.11 -6.65
C HIS A 92 -18.61 8.50 -6.05
N PHE A 93 -18.04 9.44 -6.80
CA PHE A 93 -17.70 10.74 -6.23
C PHE A 93 -17.98 11.93 -7.16
N PHE A 94 -17.29 12.03 -8.31
CA PHE A 94 -17.28 13.28 -9.08
C PHE A 94 -18.64 13.71 -9.63
N SER A 95 -19.54 12.78 -9.98
CA SER A 95 -20.89 13.13 -10.46
C SER A 95 -21.84 13.64 -9.36
N HIS A 96 -21.41 13.60 -8.09
CA HIS A 96 -22.27 13.90 -6.93
C HIS A 96 -21.86 15.18 -6.18
N VAL A 97 -20.82 15.87 -6.67
CA VAL A 97 -20.27 17.11 -6.10
C VAL A 97 -20.07 18.18 -7.17
N ASN A 98 -19.83 19.44 -6.79
CA ASN A 98 -19.64 20.55 -7.73
C ASN A 98 -18.18 20.70 -8.25
N ILE A 99 -17.42 19.60 -8.35
CA ILE A 99 -16.08 19.66 -8.91
C ILE A 99 -16.14 19.95 -10.42
N HIS A 100 -15.32 20.88 -10.90
CA HIS A 100 -15.25 21.15 -12.33
C HIS A 100 -14.50 20.02 -13.07
N PRO A 101 -15.03 19.46 -14.18
CA PRO A 101 -14.37 18.34 -14.87
C PRO A 101 -12.93 18.62 -15.33
N SER A 102 -12.57 19.87 -15.63
CA SER A 102 -11.19 20.24 -15.99
C SER A 102 -10.20 20.15 -14.82
N ASN A 103 -10.71 20.12 -13.58
CA ASN A 103 -9.92 20.01 -12.37
C ASN A 103 -9.73 18.54 -11.95
N VAL A 104 -10.28 17.59 -12.72
CA VAL A 104 -10.14 16.15 -12.47
C VAL A 104 -9.03 15.60 -13.35
N HIS A 105 -8.00 15.02 -12.71
CA HIS A 105 -6.89 14.37 -13.40
C HIS A 105 -6.83 12.88 -13.02
N ILE A 106 -6.93 12.03 -14.05
CA ILE A 106 -6.75 10.59 -13.97
C ILE A 106 -5.82 10.21 -15.13
N LEU A 107 -4.86 9.32 -14.88
CA LEU A 107 -3.90 8.84 -15.89
C LEU A 107 -4.65 8.23 -17.09
N ASP A 108 -4.21 8.54 -18.32
CA ASP A 108 -4.75 7.92 -19.52
C ASP A 108 -4.05 6.59 -19.85
N GLY A 109 -4.63 5.48 -19.36
CA GLY A 109 -4.15 4.13 -19.65
C GLY A 109 -4.24 3.70 -21.13
N ASN A 110 -4.84 4.51 -22.00
CA ASN A 110 -4.93 4.27 -23.45
C ASN A 110 -4.11 5.27 -24.26
N ALA A 111 -3.27 6.09 -23.61
CA ALA A 111 -2.42 7.05 -24.30
C ALA A 111 -1.49 6.35 -25.33
N PRO A 112 -1.27 6.94 -26.51
CA PRO A 112 -0.40 6.34 -27.53
C PRO A 112 1.05 6.23 -27.07
N ASN A 113 1.48 7.12 -26.17
CA ASN A 113 2.76 7.06 -25.50
C ASN A 113 2.58 7.13 -23.97
N LEU A 114 2.61 5.97 -23.34
CA LEU A 114 2.41 5.80 -21.90
C LEU A 114 3.49 6.48 -21.04
N GLU A 115 4.74 6.51 -21.52
CA GLU A 115 5.85 7.18 -20.81
C GLU A 115 5.66 8.70 -20.84
N ALA A 116 5.24 9.25 -21.99
CA ALA A 116 4.92 10.67 -22.11
C ALA A 116 3.74 11.08 -21.21
N GLU A 117 2.68 10.26 -21.16
CA GLU A 117 1.54 10.48 -20.24
C GLU A 117 2.00 10.56 -18.78
N CYS A 118 2.90 9.67 -18.34
CA CYS A 118 3.45 9.71 -16.99
C CYS A 118 4.23 11.00 -16.70
N VAL A 119 5.07 11.45 -17.64
CA VAL A 119 5.85 12.70 -17.51
C VAL A 119 4.92 13.91 -17.46
N GLU A 120 3.90 13.95 -18.32
CA GLU A 120 2.91 15.02 -18.33
C GLU A 120 2.07 15.05 -17.04
N TYR A 121 1.75 13.89 -16.48
CA TYR A 121 1.00 13.79 -15.23
C TYR A 121 1.78 14.42 -14.05
N GLU A 122 3.08 14.11 -13.96
CA GLU A 122 3.98 14.74 -12.98
C GLU A 122 4.10 16.26 -13.20
N ALA A 123 4.16 16.70 -14.46
CA ALA A 123 4.19 18.12 -14.80
C ALA A 123 2.90 18.84 -14.41
N LYS A 124 1.73 18.20 -14.57
CA LYS A 124 0.42 18.72 -14.14
C LYS A 124 0.35 18.86 -12.61
N ILE A 125 0.85 17.88 -11.86
CA ILE A 125 0.95 17.97 -10.38
C ILE A 125 1.82 19.16 -9.97
N LYS A 126 2.99 19.32 -10.62
CA LYS A 126 3.89 20.44 -10.33
C LYS A 126 3.28 21.79 -10.70
N ALA A 127 2.58 21.87 -11.84
CA ALA A 127 1.90 23.08 -12.30
C ALA A 127 0.76 23.50 -11.36
N ALA A 128 0.10 22.54 -10.70
CA ALA A 128 -0.90 22.78 -9.66
C ALA A 128 -0.27 23.22 -8.31
N GLY A 129 1.06 23.24 -8.18
CA GLY A 129 1.76 23.64 -6.95
C GLY A 129 2.06 22.48 -5.98
N GLY A 130 1.94 21.24 -6.45
CA GLY A 130 2.07 20.03 -5.62
C GLY A 130 0.76 19.65 -4.92
N ILE A 131 0.73 18.45 -4.33
CA ILE A 131 -0.47 17.91 -3.68
C ILE A 131 -0.54 18.40 -2.22
N ASP A 132 -1.65 19.01 -1.82
CA ASP A 132 -1.84 19.50 -0.45
C ASP A 132 -2.17 18.37 0.53
N LEU A 133 -3.00 17.43 0.09
CA LEU A 133 -3.35 16.22 0.84
C LEU A 133 -3.49 15.05 -0.13
N PHE A 134 -2.80 13.96 0.16
CA PHE A 134 -2.93 12.71 -0.58
C PHE A 134 -3.66 11.68 0.27
N LEU A 135 -4.89 11.34 -0.10
CA LEU A 135 -5.60 10.20 0.46
C LEU A 135 -5.14 8.92 -0.25
N ALA A 136 -4.72 7.93 0.51
CA ALA A 136 -4.28 6.64 -0.01
C ALA A 136 -4.92 5.48 0.76
N GLY A 137 -5.03 4.34 0.08
CA GLY A 137 -5.27 3.05 0.73
C GLY A 137 -3.97 2.25 0.81
N MET A 138 -4.06 1.04 1.34
CA MET A 138 -2.97 0.07 1.32
C MET A 138 -3.39 -1.30 0.82
N GLY A 139 -2.49 -1.98 0.11
CA GLY A 139 -2.62 -3.38 -0.26
C GLY A 139 -2.46 -4.35 0.92
N GLU A 140 -2.88 -5.61 0.73
CA GLU A 140 -2.64 -6.70 1.71
C GLU A 140 -1.15 -7.09 1.80
N ASP A 141 -0.35 -6.70 0.81
CA ASP A 141 1.11 -6.80 0.73
C ASP A 141 1.81 -5.46 1.08
N GLY A 142 1.06 -4.47 1.59
CA GLY A 142 1.58 -3.15 1.96
C GLY A 142 1.95 -2.25 0.80
N HIS A 143 1.47 -2.50 -0.42
CA HIS A 143 1.63 -1.55 -1.51
C HIS A 143 0.84 -0.25 -1.29
N ILE A 144 1.36 0.84 -1.85
CA ILE A 144 0.62 2.11 -2.06
C ILE A 144 0.42 2.33 -3.56
N ALA A 145 -0.81 2.62 -4.00
CA ALA A 145 -1.18 2.57 -5.43
C ALA A 145 -0.75 1.21 -6.05
N PHE A 146 -0.34 1.16 -7.32
CA PHE A 146 0.30 -0.03 -7.88
C PHE A 146 1.82 -0.10 -7.61
N ASN A 147 2.33 0.53 -6.55
CA ASN A 147 3.74 0.36 -6.15
C ASN A 147 3.93 -0.96 -5.39
N GLU A 148 3.88 -2.06 -6.14
CA GLU A 148 4.01 -3.43 -5.65
C GLU A 148 5.37 -3.70 -4.97
N PRO A 149 5.46 -4.76 -4.15
CA PRO A 149 6.72 -5.16 -3.51
C PRO A 149 7.90 -5.21 -4.49
N GLY A 150 9.00 -4.59 -4.09
CA GLY A 150 10.21 -4.42 -4.90
C GLY A 150 10.26 -3.09 -5.68
N SER A 151 9.18 -2.31 -5.70
CA SER A 151 9.19 -0.97 -6.32
C SER A 151 10.16 -0.04 -5.59
N SER A 152 10.92 0.76 -6.35
CA SER A 152 11.79 1.78 -5.76
C SER A 152 11.00 2.73 -4.88
N LEU A 153 11.50 3.01 -3.67
CA LEU A 153 10.90 3.99 -2.77
C LEU A 153 11.07 5.44 -3.30
N ALA A 154 12.01 5.65 -4.22
CA ALA A 154 12.21 6.91 -4.94
C ALA A 154 11.50 6.93 -6.31
N SER A 155 10.58 5.98 -6.58
CA SER A 155 9.92 5.87 -7.87
C SER A 155 9.03 7.08 -8.20
N ARG A 156 8.94 7.38 -9.50
CA ARG A 156 8.00 8.34 -10.09
C ARG A 156 6.83 7.63 -10.78
N THR A 157 5.90 8.43 -11.29
CA THR A 157 4.79 7.98 -12.13
C THR A 157 5.31 7.17 -13.32
N ARG A 158 4.78 5.96 -13.53
CA ARG A 158 5.30 5.01 -14.52
C ARG A 158 4.28 3.93 -14.91
N VAL A 159 4.61 3.21 -15.97
CA VAL A 159 4.00 1.91 -16.29
C VAL A 159 4.43 0.86 -15.27
N LYS A 160 3.47 0.06 -14.80
CA LYS A 160 3.72 -1.06 -13.90
C LYS A 160 2.96 -2.31 -14.32
N THR A 161 3.67 -3.42 -14.44
CA THR A 161 3.07 -4.75 -14.56
C THR A 161 2.54 -5.19 -13.20
N LEU A 162 1.30 -5.70 -13.16
CA LEU A 162 0.67 -6.17 -11.94
C LEU A 162 1.17 -7.57 -11.56
N ALA A 163 1.47 -7.77 -10.29
CA ALA A 163 1.79 -9.04 -9.68
C ALA A 163 0.56 -9.95 -9.64
N TYR A 164 0.82 -11.25 -9.58
CA TYR A 164 -0.21 -12.28 -9.54
C TYR A 164 -1.23 -12.06 -8.40
N GLY A 165 -0.76 -11.67 -7.21
CA GLY A 165 -1.64 -11.38 -6.06
C GLY A 165 -2.62 -10.25 -6.32
N THR A 166 -2.18 -9.18 -7.00
CA THR A 166 -3.01 -8.05 -7.42
C THR A 166 -4.06 -8.48 -8.44
N ILE A 167 -3.65 -9.27 -9.44
CA ILE A 167 -4.57 -9.84 -10.45
C ILE A 167 -5.63 -10.72 -9.77
N LEU A 168 -5.22 -11.58 -8.84
CA LEU A 168 -6.13 -12.45 -8.09
C LEU A 168 -7.10 -11.64 -7.21
N ALA A 169 -6.61 -10.61 -6.52
CA ALA A 169 -7.45 -9.76 -5.67
C ALA A 169 -8.47 -8.94 -6.49
N ASN A 170 -8.08 -8.51 -7.69
CA ASN A 170 -8.91 -7.68 -8.55
C ASN A 170 -9.85 -8.48 -9.46
N SER A 171 -9.62 -9.78 -9.68
CA SER A 171 -10.49 -10.63 -10.52
C SER A 171 -11.95 -10.62 -10.07
N ARG A 172 -12.21 -10.41 -8.77
CA ARG A 172 -13.58 -10.25 -8.24
C ARG A 172 -14.40 -9.14 -8.91
N PHE A 173 -13.74 -8.15 -9.50
CA PHE A 173 -14.36 -7.07 -10.26
C PHE A 173 -14.57 -7.42 -11.74
N PHE A 174 -13.87 -8.45 -12.22
CA PHE A 174 -13.89 -8.92 -13.62
C PHE A 174 -14.48 -10.32 -13.70
N ASP A 175 -15.68 -10.52 -13.15
CA ASP A 175 -16.41 -11.81 -13.14
C ASP A 175 -15.68 -12.98 -12.44
N ASN A 176 -14.75 -12.69 -11.54
CA ASN A 176 -13.81 -13.66 -10.96
C ASN A 176 -12.90 -14.34 -12.01
N ASP A 177 -12.72 -13.72 -13.17
CA ASP A 177 -11.87 -14.19 -14.26
C ASP A 177 -10.57 -13.38 -14.29
N MET A 178 -9.46 -14.08 -14.00
CA MET A 178 -8.13 -13.46 -13.98
C MET A 178 -7.68 -12.99 -15.36
N ASP A 179 -8.15 -13.61 -16.45
CA ASP A 179 -7.75 -13.27 -17.81
C ASP A 179 -8.36 -11.96 -18.30
N LYS A 180 -9.50 -11.57 -17.71
CA LYS A 180 -10.15 -10.28 -17.98
C LYS A 180 -9.51 -9.10 -17.24
N VAL A 181 -8.69 -9.36 -16.22
CA VAL A 181 -8.01 -8.30 -15.47
C VAL A 181 -6.86 -7.73 -16.31
N PRO A 182 -6.81 -6.40 -16.54
CA PRO A 182 -5.66 -5.77 -17.19
C PRO A 182 -4.36 -6.12 -16.47
N LYS A 183 -3.31 -6.44 -17.23
CA LYS A 183 -2.04 -6.94 -16.67
C LYS A 183 -1.05 -5.83 -16.32
N MET A 184 -1.34 -4.60 -16.74
CA MET A 184 -0.50 -3.43 -16.50
C MET A 184 -1.37 -2.22 -16.14
N ALA A 185 -0.77 -1.27 -15.45
CA ALA A 185 -1.38 0.00 -15.08
C ALA A 185 -0.38 1.15 -15.21
N LEU A 186 -0.89 2.36 -15.36
CA LEU A 186 -0.16 3.57 -15.02
C LEU A 186 -0.38 3.85 -13.54
N THR A 187 0.67 4.26 -12.83
CA THR A 187 0.56 4.56 -11.40
C THR A 187 1.54 5.65 -10.99
N VAL A 188 1.13 6.52 -10.08
CA VAL A 188 2.03 7.44 -9.38
C VAL A 188 3.10 6.67 -8.62
N GLY A 189 4.28 7.25 -8.51
CA GLY A 189 5.38 6.62 -7.78
C GLY A 189 5.26 6.79 -6.26
N VAL A 190 6.05 6.02 -5.51
CA VAL A 190 6.14 6.18 -4.05
C VAL A 190 6.59 7.59 -3.70
N GLN A 191 7.62 8.12 -4.38
CA GLN A 191 8.12 9.47 -4.14
C GLN A 191 7.08 10.53 -4.54
N THR A 192 6.30 10.28 -5.60
CA THR A 192 5.22 11.18 -6.02
C THR A 192 4.17 11.35 -4.91
N VAL A 193 3.83 10.28 -4.17
CA VAL A 193 2.94 10.38 -3.00
C VAL A 193 3.63 11.08 -1.82
N LEU A 194 4.90 10.76 -1.55
CA LEU A 194 5.66 11.37 -0.44
C LEU A 194 6.00 12.85 -0.67
N GLU A 195 5.80 13.38 -1.88
CA GLU A 195 5.90 14.81 -2.20
C GLU A 195 4.61 15.58 -1.95
N ALA A 196 3.55 14.92 -1.48
CA ALA A 196 2.41 15.64 -0.94
C ALA A 196 2.80 16.36 0.36
N ARG A 197 2.13 17.48 0.67
CA ARG A 197 2.34 18.17 1.96
C ARG A 197 1.82 17.35 3.13
N GLU A 198 0.83 16.50 2.87
CA GLU A 198 0.23 15.59 3.82
C GLU A 198 -0.20 14.29 3.13
N VAL A 199 -0.01 13.17 3.82
CA VAL A 199 -0.45 11.85 3.34
C VAL A 199 -1.33 11.22 4.41
N VAL A 200 -2.57 10.88 4.02
CA VAL A 200 -3.55 10.20 4.87
C VAL A 200 -3.80 8.82 4.31
N VAL A 201 -3.56 7.78 5.10
CA VAL A 201 -3.67 6.39 4.67
C VAL A 201 -4.77 5.69 5.43
N MET A 202 -5.61 4.92 4.72
CA MET A 202 -6.64 4.08 5.31
C MET A 202 -6.27 2.59 5.26
N ALA A 203 -6.39 1.93 6.41
CA ALA A 203 -6.20 0.49 6.55
C ALA A 203 -7.42 -0.11 7.27
N LEU A 204 -8.27 -0.83 6.53
CA LEU A 204 -9.53 -1.37 7.06
C LEU A 204 -9.59 -2.90 6.92
N GLY A 205 -9.97 -3.57 8.00
CA GLY A 205 -10.21 -5.00 8.10
C GLY A 205 -8.97 -5.85 8.37
N ALA A 206 -9.21 -7.04 8.92
CA ALA A 206 -8.18 -7.98 9.38
C ALA A 206 -7.15 -8.37 8.29
N ARG A 207 -7.55 -8.40 7.02
CA ARG A 207 -6.64 -8.72 5.90
C ARG A 207 -5.50 -7.71 5.74
N LYS A 208 -5.61 -6.52 6.33
CA LYS A 208 -4.57 -5.49 6.30
C LYS A 208 -3.62 -5.56 7.49
N ALA A 209 -3.92 -6.37 8.51
CA ALA A 209 -3.21 -6.33 9.79
C ALA A 209 -1.71 -6.61 9.66
N LEU A 210 -1.34 -7.65 8.92
CA LEU A 210 0.07 -7.98 8.70
C LEU A 210 0.80 -6.84 7.98
N ALA A 211 0.23 -6.34 6.88
CA ALA A 211 0.84 -5.25 6.14
C ALA A 211 0.97 -3.98 6.98
N LEU A 212 -0.03 -3.67 7.81
CA LEU A 212 -0.02 -2.51 8.69
C LEU A 212 1.11 -2.61 9.71
N GLN A 213 1.27 -3.79 10.32
CA GLN A 213 2.38 -4.07 11.23
C GLN A 213 3.74 -3.90 10.56
N ARG A 214 3.90 -4.42 9.34
CA ARG A 214 5.14 -4.28 8.57
C ARG A 214 5.45 -2.84 8.22
N CYS A 215 4.44 -2.01 7.95
CA CYS A 215 4.66 -0.63 7.57
C CYS A 215 4.87 0.32 8.76
N VAL A 216 4.42 -0.05 9.96
CA VAL A 216 4.44 0.81 11.16
C VAL A 216 5.52 0.41 12.16
N GLU A 217 5.70 -0.89 12.41
CA GLU A 217 6.61 -1.38 13.47
C GLU A 217 7.97 -1.84 12.94
N GLN A 218 8.05 -2.20 11.65
CA GLN A 218 9.29 -2.64 11.04
C GLN A 218 10.00 -1.47 10.33
N GLY A 219 11.24 -1.69 9.89
CA GLY A 219 12.00 -0.69 9.16
C GLY A 219 11.48 -0.44 7.74
N VAL A 220 11.85 0.71 7.19
CA VAL A 220 11.60 1.10 5.80
C VAL A 220 12.13 0.02 4.84
N ASN A 221 11.26 -0.52 3.99
CA ASN A 221 11.55 -1.65 3.13
C ASN A 221 10.73 -1.60 1.83
N HIS A 222 11.39 -1.70 0.68
CA HIS A 222 10.71 -1.70 -0.62
C HIS A 222 9.80 -2.91 -0.88
N MET A 223 9.88 -3.96 -0.06
CA MET A 223 8.91 -5.07 -0.08
C MET A 223 7.57 -4.70 0.57
N TRP A 224 7.54 -3.62 1.34
CA TRP A 224 6.36 -3.04 1.99
C TRP A 224 6.36 -1.55 1.68
N THR A 225 6.06 -1.15 0.44
CA THR A 225 6.36 0.19 -0.07
C THR A 225 5.74 1.33 0.74
N LEU A 226 4.58 1.08 1.37
CA LEU A 226 3.95 2.02 2.29
C LEU A 226 4.80 2.32 3.55
N SER A 227 5.75 1.46 3.94
CA SER A 227 6.70 1.74 5.03
C SER A 227 7.53 3.02 4.80
N ALA A 228 7.66 3.47 3.54
CA ALA A 228 8.31 4.75 3.23
C ALA A 228 7.58 5.96 3.84
N LEU A 229 6.31 5.81 4.25
CA LEU A 229 5.54 6.81 4.98
C LEU A 229 6.18 7.20 6.33
N GLN A 230 7.05 6.35 6.89
CA GLN A 230 7.84 6.67 8.09
C GLN A 230 8.80 7.86 7.86
N LEU A 231 9.20 8.11 6.61
CA LEU A 231 10.06 9.22 6.22
C LEU A 231 9.28 10.51 5.95
N HIS A 232 7.94 10.44 5.89
CA HIS A 232 7.11 11.58 5.56
C HIS A 232 6.88 12.48 6.80
N PRO A 233 7.09 13.81 6.72
CA PRO A 233 6.99 14.70 7.87
C PRO A 233 5.56 14.80 8.44
N HIS A 234 4.55 14.62 7.58
CA HIS A 234 3.14 14.81 7.92
C HIS A 234 2.26 13.65 7.46
N SER A 235 2.61 12.45 7.92
CA SER A 235 1.79 11.25 7.68
C SER A 235 0.70 11.05 8.73
N MET A 236 -0.44 10.54 8.29
CA MET A 236 -1.53 10.04 9.12
C MET A 236 -1.94 8.66 8.62
N ILE A 237 -2.12 7.71 9.53
CA ILE A 237 -2.80 6.45 9.26
C ILE A 237 -4.09 6.43 10.08
N VAL A 238 -5.19 6.04 9.44
CA VAL A 238 -6.48 5.80 10.08
C VAL A 238 -6.90 4.37 9.81
N CYS A 239 -7.20 3.62 10.85
CA CYS A 239 -7.58 2.21 10.74
C CYS A 239 -8.76 1.85 11.65
N ASP A 240 -9.40 0.72 11.36
CA ASP A 240 -10.33 0.07 12.28
C ASP A 240 -9.58 -0.85 13.26
N GLU A 241 -10.25 -1.32 14.32
CA GLU A 241 -9.65 -2.23 15.30
C GLU A 241 -9.14 -3.53 14.63
N ASP A 242 -9.88 -4.08 13.67
CA ASP A 242 -9.52 -5.32 12.96
C ASP A 242 -8.18 -5.20 12.20
N ALA A 243 -7.85 -4.04 11.65
CA ALA A 243 -6.56 -3.83 11.01
C ALA A 243 -5.39 -3.80 12.01
N THR A 244 -5.63 -3.76 13.32
CA THR A 244 -4.58 -3.72 14.35
C THR A 244 -4.19 -5.08 14.92
N LEU A 245 -4.81 -6.18 14.46
CA LEU A 245 -4.66 -7.52 15.06
C LEU A 245 -3.22 -8.04 15.15
N GLU A 246 -2.34 -7.62 14.25
CA GLU A 246 -0.93 -8.02 14.23
C GLU A 246 -0.01 -7.01 14.94
N LEU A 247 -0.52 -5.84 15.33
CA LEU A 247 0.27 -4.83 16.04
C LEU A 247 0.55 -5.26 17.48
N GLN A 248 1.66 -4.80 18.04
CA GLN A 248 1.92 -4.97 19.46
C GLN A 248 0.89 -4.18 20.27
N VAL A 249 0.42 -4.78 21.37
CA VAL A 249 -0.47 -4.11 22.34
C VAL A 249 0.11 -2.78 22.80
N LYS A 250 1.43 -2.69 22.95
CA LYS A 250 2.12 -1.44 23.35
C LYS A 250 1.96 -0.35 22.28
N THR A 251 2.08 -0.69 21.00
CA THR A 251 1.91 0.23 19.88
C THR A 251 0.49 0.81 19.86
N VAL A 252 -0.52 -0.06 19.98
CA VAL A 252 -1.93 0.34 20.02
C VAL A 252 -2.21 1.28 21.19
N LYS A 253 -1.75 0.92 22.41
CA LYS A 253 -1.92 1.76 23.60
C LYS A 253 -1.23 3.11 23.44
N TYR A 254 0.02 3.12 22.96
CA TYR A 254 0.79 4.35 22.77
C TYR A 254 0.06 5.38 21.91
N PHE A 255 -0.51 4.97 20.78
CA PHE A 255 -1.23 5.90 19.90
C PHE A 255 -2.60 6.32 20.45
N LYS A 256 -3.32 5.42 21.12
CA LYS A 256 -4.56 5.79 21.85
C LYS A 256 -4.29 6.81 22.95
N ASP A 257 -3.22 6.63 23.72
CA ASP A 257 -2.81 7.52 24.80
C ASP A 257 -2.42 8.91 24.26
N ILE A 258 -1.64 8.97 23.18
CA ILE A 258 -1.28 10.25 22.53
C ILE A 258 -2.51 10.99 22.04
N GLU A 259 -3.44 10.30 21.36
CA GLU A 259 -4.68 10.91 20.88
C GLU A 259 -5.51 11.45 22.05
N GLN A 260 -5.64 10.70 23.13
CA GLN A 260 -6.38 11.11 24.32
C GLN A 260 -5.76 12.37 24.95
N VAL A 261 -4.44 12.40 25.12
CA VAL A 261 -3.72 13.56 25.67
C VAL A 261 -3.89 14.78 24.76
N ALA A 262 -3.70 14.62 23.45
CA ALA A 262 -3.87 15.69 22.48
C ALA A 262 -5.29 16.30 22.54
N ARG A 263 -6.32 15.45 22.55
CA ARG A 263 -7.73 15.87 22.68
C ARG A 263 -7.99 16.60 23.99
N ALA A 264 -7.46 16.11 25.12
CA ALA A 264 -7.64 16.74 26.42
C ALA A 264 -7.02 18.15 26.50
N GLN A 265 -5.99 18.42 25.69
CA GLN A 265 -5.37 19.74 25.58
C GLN A 265 -6.02 20.63 24.51
N GLY A 266 -7.07 20.14 23.81
CA GLY A 266 -7.62 20.83 22.63
C GLY A 266 -6.60 20.98 21.49
N PHE A 267 -5.55 20.14 21.48
CA PHE A 267 -4.50 20.19 20.48
C PHE A 267 -4.90 19.33 19.28
N GLU A 268 -5.15 19.99 18.15
CA GLU A 268 -5.25 19.35 16.86
C GLU A 268 -3.94 19.52 16.10
N GLN A 269 -3.35 18.40 15.69
CA GLN A 269 -2.09 18.39 14.95
C GLN A 269 -2.37 18.81 13.50
N ILE A 270 -2.48 20.12 13.32
CA ILE A 270 -2.78 20.83 12.08
C ILE A 270 -1.47 21.20 11.39
N LEU A 271 -1.40 21.05 10.05
CA LEU A 271 -0.29 21.60 9.27
C LEU A 271 -0.16 23.11 9.53
N PRO A 272 1.05 23.64 9.81
CA PRO A 272 1.26 25.08 9.96
C PRO A 272 0.74 25.84 8.74
N SER A 273 0.13 27.02 8.93
CA SER A 273 -0.50 27.80 7.84
C SER A 273 0.43 28.05 6.65
N LYS A 274 1.72 28.35 6.90
CA LYS A 274 2.74 28.55 5.86
C LYS A 274 3.00 27.31 5.00
N VAL A 275 2.85 26.11 5.56
CA VAL A 275 2.96 24.83 4.84
C VAL A 275 1.62 24.49 4.19
N ARG A 276 0.49 24.93 4.75
CA ARG A 276 -0.85 24.77 4.16
C ARG A 276 -1.05 25.57 2.88
N THR A 277 -0.52 26.79 2.76
CA THR A 277 -0.98 27.76 1.74
C THR A 277 0.11 28.27 0.80
N GLY A 278 1.19 27.53 0.58
CA GLY A 278 2.32 28.03 -0.21
C GLY A 278 3.01 26.98 -1.05
N PRO A 279 3.79 27.40 -2.07
CA PRO A 279 4.64 26.54 -2.89
C PRO A 279 5.85 26.02 -2.11
N ALA A 280 5.78 25.98 -0.78
CA ALA A 280 6.86 25.56 0.08
C ALA A 280 7.25 24.14 -0.33
N THR A 281 8.50 24.00 -0.77
CA THR A 281 9.13 22.72 -1.06
C THR A 281 8.91 21.83 0.14
N VAL A 282 8.30 20.65 -0.09
CA VAL A 282 8.36 19.55 0.87
C VAL A 282 9.82 19.45 1.33
N PRO A 283 10.09 19.39 2.64
CA PRO A 283 11.44 19.30 3.14
C PRO A 283 12.16 18.16 2.41
N THR A 284 13.07 18.52 1.52
CA THR A 284 13.95 17.52 0.93
C THR A 284 14.80 17.03 2.08
N THR A 285 14.86 15.73 2.30
CA THR A 285 15.89 15.17 3.18
C THR A 285 17.23 15.63 2.62
N ILE A 286 17.82 16.65 3.24
CA ILE A 286 19.16 17.08 2.92
C ILE A 286 20.05 15.95 3.44
N VAL A 287 20.42 15.04 2.55
CA VAL A 287 21.63 14.25 2.75
C VAL A 287 22.75 15.24 2.53
N THR A 288 23.18 15.89 3.61
CA THR A 288 24.45 16.62 3.59
C THR A 288 25.52 15.54 3.42
N ASP A 289 26.25 15.56 2.31
CA ASP A 289 27.43 14.72 2.10
C ASP A 289 28.54 14.98 3.16
N GLU A 290 28.34 15.98 4.03
CA GLU A 290 29.19 16.28 5.17
C GLU A 290 28.76 15.51 6.43
N PHE A 291 28.90 14.19 6.40
CA PHE A 291 29.31 13.50 7.61
C PHE A 291 30.83 13.33 7.53
N PRO A 292 31.63 13.77 8.52
CA PRO A 292 33.00 13.32 8.59
C PRO A 292 32.94 11.80 8.72
N ALA A 293 33.27 11.11 7.63
CA ALA A 293 33.30 9.65 7.60
C ALA A 293 34.15 9.20 8.80
N PRO A 294 33.66 8.28 9.66
CA PRO A 294 34.56 7.64 10.60
C PRO A 294 35.69 7.04 9.77
N THR A 295 36.93 7.38 10.11
CA THR A 295 38.12 6.95 9.37
C THR A 295 38.17 5.43 9.33
N ILE A 296 37.60 4.83 8.28
CA ILE A 296 37.80 3.44 7.97
C ILE A 296 39.22 3.37 7.45
N HIS A 297 40.14 2.84 8.26
CA HIS A 297 41.44 2.42 7.77
C HIS A 297 41.20 1.53 6.55
N SER A 298 41.68 1.99 5.39
CA SER A 298 41.50 1.34 4.10
C SER A 298 41.81 -0.16 4.20
N PRO A 299 40.88 -1.06 3.80
CA PRO A 299 41.18 -2.48 3.73
C PRO A 299 42.32 -2.71 2.73
N GLN A 300 43.35 -3.43 3.17
CA GLN A 300 44.44 -3.89 2.32
C GLN A 300 43.87 -4.72 1.15
N PRO A 301 44.39 -4.57 -0.08
CA PRO A 301 43.80 -5.20 -1.25
C PRO A 301 44.13 -6.69 -1.27
N THR A 302 43.19 -7.54 -0.86
CA THR A 302 43.15 -8.92 -1.34
C THR A 302 42.38 -8.96 -2.65
N THR A 303 43.12 -9.34 -3.68
CA THR A 303 42.71 -9.57 -5.07
C THR A 303 41.28 -10.06 -5.26
N SER A 304 40.44 -9.26 -5.92
CA SER A 304 39.51 -9.78 -6.93
C SER A 304 39.26 -8.72 -8.00
N ARG A 305 39.63 -9.07 -9.22
CA ARG A 305 39.71 -8.19 -10.39
C ARG A 305 38.46 -8.39 -11.24
N LEU A 306 37.27 -8.05 -10.76
CA LEU A 306 36.06 -8.09 -11.57
C LEU A 306 35.06 -7.04 -11.05
N LEU A 307 34.56 -6.20 -11.97
CA LEU A 307 33.58 -5.10 -11.81
C LEU A 307 34.16 -3.71 -11.48
N ARG A 308 34.83 -3.09 -12.46
CA ARG A 308 34.70 -1.64 -12.67
C ARG A 308 33.56 -1.42 -13.65
N ALA A 309 32.38 -1.03 -13.15
CA ALA A 309 31.35 -0.42 -13.97
C ALA A 309 31.34 1.09 -13.64
N THR A 310 31.61 1.92 -14.64
CA THR A 310 31.36 3.37 -14.62
C THR A 310 29.85 3.63 -14.46
N PRO A 311 29.45 4.72 -13.78
CA PRO A 311 28.04 5.07 -13.66
C PRO A 311 27.46 5.35 -15.05
N ALA A 312 26.33 4.71 -15.38
CA ALA A 312 25.65 4.90 -16.65
C ALA A 312 24.93 6.26 -16.63
N THR A 313 25.50 7.27 -17.29
CA THR A 313 24.87 8.57 -17.53
C THR A 313 24.00 8.61 -18.80
N GLU A 314 23.80 7.49 -19.48
CA GLU A 314 22.92 7.40 -20.66
C GLU A 314 22.16 6.07 -20.63
N TYR A 315 20.83 6.13 -20.52
CA TYR A 315 19.96 4.99 -20.78
C TYR A 315 19.87 4.79 -22.29
N PRO A 316 20.22 3.62 -22.84
CA PRO A 316 19.83 3.31 -24.21
C PRO A 316 18.31 3.13 -24.24
N VAL A 317 17.60 4.05 -24.90
CA VAL A 317 16.19 3.91 -25.23
C VAL A 317 16.03 2.68 -26.13
N ARG A 318 15.65 1.56 -25.54
CA ARG A 318 15.03 0.44 -26.24
C ARG A 318 13.81 -0.03 -25.46
N SER A 319 12.87 0.87 -25.20
CA SER A 319 11.47 0.48 -25.03
C SER A 319 10.84 0.39 -26.43
N ARG A 320 10.56 -0.83 -26.89
CA ARG A 320 9.53 -1.01 -27.91
C ARG A 320 8.21 -1.19 -27.17
N SER A 321 7.34 -0.20 -27.25
CA SER A 321 5.93 -0.38 -26.90
C SER A 321 5.38 -1.56 -27.74
N PRO A 322 4.71 -2.56 -27.15
CA PRO A 322 4.05 -3.58 -27.95
C PRO A 322 2.92 -2.91 -28.74
N SER A 323 2.99 -2.94 -30.06
CA SER A 323 1.85 -2.59 -30.91
C SER A 323 0.77 -3.69 -30.76
N PRO A 324 -0.52 -3.34 -30.73
CA PRO A 324 -1.58 -4.33 -30.67
C PRO A 324 -1.72 -4.99 -32.05
N GLU A 325 -1.04 -6.12 -32.27
CA GLU A 325 -1.34 -6.99 -33.40
C GLU A 325 -2.46 -7.97 -33.04
N PRO A 326 -3.50 -8.13 -33.89
CA PRO A 326 -4.53 -9.13 -33.70
C PRO A 326 -4.04 -10.49 -34.20
N ASN A 327 -4.34 -11.54 -33.43
CA ASN A 327 -4.10 -12.97 -33.70
C ASN A 327 -2.76 -13.57 -33.27
N PHE A 328 -2.65 -13.90 -31.98
CA PHE A 328 -1.96 -15.13 -31.58
C PHE A 328 -2.99 -16.24 -31.36
N ALA A 329 -3.05 -17.19 -32.29
CA ALA A 329 -3.72 -18.46 -32.07
C ALA A 329 -2.95 -19.26 -30.99
N PRO A 330 -3.64 -19.97 -30.08
CA PRO A 330 -2.97 -20.73 -29.02
C PRO A 330 -2.14 -21.85 -29.65
N ARG A 331 -0.84 -21.89 -29.31
CA ARG A 331 0.03 -23.03 -29.66
C ARG A 331 -0.43 -24.24 -28.85
N HIS A 332 -1.20 -25.12 -29.50
CA HIS A 332 -1.39 -26.48 -29.01
C HIS A 332 -0.03 -27.16 -28.85
N LEU A 333 0.23 -27.74 -27.67
CA LEU A 333 1.31 -28.71 -27.48
C LEU A 333 1.09 -29.85 -28.49
N ARG A 334 1.91 -29.89 -29.55
CA ARG A 334 2.06 -31.10 -30.36
C ARG A 334 2.94 -32.06 -29.58
N VAL A 335 2.32 -33.13 -29.08
CA VAL A 335 3.02 -34.34 -28.67
C VAL A 335 3.53 -35.00 -29.96
N ASN A 336 4.83 -34.89 -30.23
CA ASN A 336 5.48 -35.78 -31.18
C ASN A 336 5.87 -37.05 -30.42
N SER A 337 5.20 -38.15 -30.74
CA SER A 337 5.74 -39.50 -30.60
C SER A 337 6.98 -39.62 -31.49
N ASP A 338 7.99 -40.37 -31.03
CA ASP A 338 9.22 -40.76 -31.74
C ASP A 338 10.47 -39.89 -31.47
N ALA A 339 10.82 -39.77 -30.19
CA ALA A 339 12.21 -39.54 -29.80
C ALA A 339 12.61 -40.55 -28.70
N GLU A 340 13.42 -41.53 -29.08
CA GLU A 340 14.08 -42.45 -28.16
C GLU A 340 14.96 -41.65 -27.18
N TYR A 341 14.57 -41.62 -25.91
CA TYR A 341 15.43 -41.14 -24.83
C TYR A 341 16.24 -42.30 -24.28
N THR A 342 17.54 -42.28 -24.55
CA THR A 342 18.53 -43.06 -23.81
C THR A 342 18.61 -42.54 -22.37
N VAL A 343 18.20 -43.36 -21.41
CA VAL A 343 18.31 -43.05 -19.98
C VAL A 343 19.78 -43.16 -19.57
N SER A 344 20.47 -42.03 -19.47
CA SER A 344 21.72 -41.95 -18.71
C SER A 344 21.37 -41.87 -17.23
N SER A 345 21.50 -43.00 -16.53
CA SER A 345 21.41 -43.07 -15.07
C SER A 345 22.57 -42.29 -14.45
N ARG A 346 22.31 -41.06 -14.01
CA ARG A 346 23.19 -40.39 -13.04
C ARG A 346 22.93 -41.00 -11.67
N SER A 347 23.92 -41.76 -11.18
CA SER A 347 24.00 -42.24 -9.81
C SER A 347 23.97 -41.06 -8.84
N ALA A 348 23.15 -41.16 -7.78
CA ALA A 348 23.18 -40.24 -6.65
C ALA A 348 24.57 -40.25 -6.01
N SER A 349 25.16 -39.07 -5.80
CA SER A 349 26.33 -38.91 -4.94
C SER A 349 25.92 -39.27 -3.50
N PRO A 350 26.66 -40.14 -2.80
CA PRO A 350 26.46 -40.35 -1.37
C PRO A 350 27.18 -39.20 -0.66
N ASP A 351 26.43 -38.28 -0.06
CA ASP A 351 26.83 -37.47 1.11
C ASP A 351 25.94 -36.23 1.20
N LEU A 352 24.72 -36.43 1.71
CA LEU A 352 23.92 -35.38 2.31
C LEU A 352 23.26 -35.97 3.56
N VAL A 353 23.99 -35.95 4.67
CA VAL A 353 23.42 -36.19 6.00
C VAL A 353 22.67 -34.92 6.42
N PRO A 354 21.39 -34.98 6.84
CA PRO A 354 20.67 -33.80 7.30
C PRO A 354 21.25 -33.32 8.64
N ASP A 355 21.91 -32.17 8.63
CA ASP A 355 22.45 -31.49 9.81
C ASP A 355 21.29 -31.04 10.72
N ARG A 356 21.16 -31.68 11.90
CA ARG A 356 20.17 -31.29 12.91
C ARG A 356 20.82 -30.35 13.90
N MET A 357 20.22 -29.18 14.10
CA MET A 357 20.62 -28.15 15.09
C MET A 357 20.86 -28.68 16.53
N ALA A 358 20.38 -29.89 16.86
CA ALA A 358 20.60 -30.55 18.16
C ALA A 358 22.03 -31.08 18.36
N GLU A 359 22.82 -31.30 17.30
CA GLU A 359 24.16 -31.90 17.40
C GLU A 359 25.28 -30.87 17.65
N ARG A 360 24.94 -29.58 17.73
CA ARG A 360 25.91 -28.47 17.91
C ARG A 360 25.97 -27.89 19.33
N MET A 361 25.44 -28.60 20.34
CA MET A 361 25.43 -28.14 21.74
C MET A 361 26.43 -28.96 22.58
N GLU A 362 27.54 -28.35 23.01
CA GLU A 362 28.61 -29.00 23.78
C GLU A 362 28.41 -29.00 25.32
N ASP A 363 27.22 -28.73 25.85
CA ASP A 363 26.99 -28.72 27.31
C ASP A 363 25.89 -29.71 27.76
N PRO A 364 26.25 -30.82 28.43
CA PRO A 364 25.31 -31.80 28.99
C PRO A 364 24.35 -31.25 30.06
N ALA A 365 24.59 -30.05 30.61
CA ALA A 365 23.74 -29.47 31.66
C ALA A 365 22.44 -28.83 31.13
N LEU A 366 22.36 -28.51 29.84
CA LEU A 366 21.20 -27.80 29.25
C LEU A 366 20.03 -28.72 28.87
N LEU A 367 20.23 -30.04 28.83
CA LEU A 367 19.16 -31.01 28.57
C LEU A 367 18.19 -31.23 29.76
N ARG A 368 18.48 -30.66 30.94
CA ARG A 368 17.70 -30.91 32.17
C ARG A 368 16.55 -29.93 32.45
N ARG A 369 16.23 -28.99 31.56
CA ARG A 369 15.17 -27.99 31.84
C ARG A 369 14.00 -27.89 30.86
N LEU A 370 13.87 -28.78 29.87
CA LEU A 370 12.83 -28.64 28.85
C LEU A 370 12.07 -29.95 28.51
N THR A 371 11.63 -30.67 29.53
CA THR A 371 10.54 -31.66 29.38
C THR A 371 9.56 -31.51 30.55
N PRO A 372 8.25 -31.29 30.30
CA PRO A 372 7.25 -31.42 31.35
C PRO A 372 7.15 -32.88 31.82
N ASN A 373 7.05 -33.07 33.13
CA ASN A 373 7.02 -34.37 33.78
C ASN A 373 5.73 -35.16 33.40
N PRO A 374 5.79 -36.45 33.01
CA PRO A 374 4.61 -37.22 32.58
C PRO A 374 3.59 -37.56 33.68
N GLU A 375 3.90 -37.30 34.96
CA GLU A 375 3.06 -37.71 36.10
C GLU A 375 1.93 -36.74 36.46
N GLN A 376 1.80 -35.58 35.79
CA GLN A 376 0.69 -34.64 36.04
C GLN A 376 -0.52 -34.80 35.11
N GLN A 377 -0.52 -35.78 34.20
CA GLN A 377 -1.66 -36.03 33.30
C GLN A 377 -2.58 -37.19 33.73
N GLN A 378 -2.35 -37.83 34.88
CA GLN A 378 -3.19 -38.97 35.34
C GLN A 378 -4.18 -38.65 36.47
N LEU A 379 -4.31 -37.40 36.90
CA LEU A 379 -5.35 -36.99 37.85
C LEU A 379 -6.31 -36.01 37.18
N HIS A 380 -7.35 -36.52 36.50
CA HIS A 380 -8.71 -35.93 36.34
C HIS A 380 -9.51 -36.56 35.17
N GLN A 381 -9.45 -37.89 35.01
CA GLN A 381 -10.50 -38.63 34.32
C GLN A 381 -11.14 -39.63 35.29
N GLN A 382 -12.20 -39.21 35.98
CA GLN A 382 -13.25 -40.09 36.46
C GLN A 382 -14.62 -39.46 36.15
N PRO A 383 -15.63 -40.26 35.75
CA PRO A 383 -16.91 -39.76 35.29
C PRO A 383 -17.88 -39.59 36.45
N LEU A 384 -18.57 -38.44 36.53
CA LEU A 384 -19.74 -38.29 37.38
C LEU A 384 -20.99 -38.25 36.51
N HIS A 385 -21.66 -39.40 36.45
CA HIS A 385 -23.11 -39.47 36.32
C HIS A 385 -23.73 -38.58 37.41
N ASN A 386 -24.66 -37.70 37.05
CA ASN A 386 -25.90 -37.59 37.79
C ASN A 386 -27.02 -36.93 36.97
N SER A 387 -28.13 -37.65 37.02
CA SER A 387 -29.48 -37.37 36.55
C SER A 387 -30.08 -36.08 37.11
N VAL A 388 -30.87 -35.39 36.27
CA VAL A 388 -31.99 -34.56 36.73
C VAL A 388 -33.25 -34.97 35.94
N PRO A 389 -34.39 -35.24 36.60
CA PRO A 389 -35.55 -35.88 35.99
C PRO A 389 -36.45 -34.90 35.24
N ARG A 390 -37.07 -35.39 34.16
CA ARG A 390 -38.27 -34.80 33.55
C ARG A 390 -39.48 -35.09 34.45
N THR A 391 -40.13 -34.07 34.95
CA THR A 391 -41.52 -34.12 35.41
C THR A 391 -42.41 -33.49 34.35
N SER A 392 -43.16 -34.33 33.64
CA SER A 392 -44.39 -33.98 32.95
C SER A 392 -45.56 -34.24 33.89
N ILE A 393 -46.36 -33.22 34.17
CA ILE A 393 -47.74 -33.40 34.68
C ILE A 393 -48.68 -32.70 33.68
N THR A 394 -49.63 -33.48 33.23
CA THR A 394 -50.84 -33.15 32.48
C THR A 394 -51.75 -32.17 33.22
N ALA A 395 -52.20 -31.12 32.54
CA ALA A 395 -53.58 -30.65 32.41
C ALA A 395 -53.59 -29.40 31.52
#